data_AF-A0A352RXB8-F1
#
_entry.id   AF-A0A352RXB8-F1
#
_cell.length_a   1.000
_cell.length_b   1.000
_cell.length_c   1.000
_cell.angle_alpha   90.00
_cell.angle_beta   90.00
_cell.angle_gamma   90.00
#
_symmetry.space_group_name_H-M   'P 1'
#
loop_
_entity.id
_entity.type
_entity.pdbx_description
1 polymer ?
#
loop_
_entity_poly.entity_id
_entity_poly.type
_entity_poly.pdbx_seq_one_letter_code
_entity_poly.pdbx_strand_id
1 'polypeptide(L)'
;MVIEAAYADGTGAANALHMSQAQWEELQRAYCVGDLLMPCCNAPAIPKVSANGYPFFAHLGGACSTSEESQWHLAAKILVRSVLEDLGFRASVEMPGSGDAGRWQADVWGERNGVRLAVEIQRSYQSLRDYRKRQERYREAGIKSLWLLRQERYSTLTKSMGKERLRTEFGGKFPSAGHFGPCLSDLPVAMLELDPAPTVKGAGFFNATLPNILEAVLSERF
;
A
#
# COMPACT_ATOMS: atom_id res chain seq x y z
N MET A 1 -11.52 0.26 2.96
CA MET A 1 -12.17 -0.87 2.25
C MET A 1 -11.31 -2.12 2.40
N VAL A 2 -11.87 -3.26 2.81
CA VAL A 2 -11.16 -4.55 2.88
C VAL A 2 -11.59 -5.41 1.70
N ILE A 3 -10.62 -5.86 0.89
CA ILE A 3 -10.90 -6.56 -0.38
C ILE A 3 -10.69 -8.07 -0.28
N GLU A 4 -10.27 -8.59 0.87
CA GLU A 4 -10.06 -10.03 1.08
C GLU A 4 -10.62 -10.48 2.42
N ALA A 5 -11.26 -11.65 2.43
CA ALA A 5 -11.66 -12.38 3.64
C ALA A 5 -11.21 -13.83 3.52
N ALA A 6 -10.68 -14.40 4.61
CA ALA A 6 -10.26 -15.79 4.64
C ALA A 6 -11.48 -16.72 4.77
N TYR A 7 -11.47 -17.86 4.09
CA TYR A 7 -12.47 -18.90 4.33
C TYR A 7 -12.17 -19.62 5.66
N ALA A 8 -13.18 -19.81 6.50
CA ALA A 8 -13.03 -20.41 7.83
C ALA A 8 -12.59 -21.88 7.79
N ASP A 9 -12.86 -22.57 6.68
CA ASP A 9 -12.44 -23.96 6.42
C ASP A 9 -10.97 -24.08 5.99
N GLY A 10 -10.26 -22.95 5.82
CA GLY A 10 -8.85 -22.90 5.43
C GLY A 10 -8.59 -23.15 3.94
N THR A 11 -9.64 -23.22 3.10
CA THR A 11 -9.49 -23.44 1.65
C THR A 11 -8.84 -22.28 0.89
N GLY A 12 -8.68 -21.13 1.54
CA GLY A 12 -8.01 -19.97 0.98
C GLY A 12 -8.67 -18.68 1.42
N ALA A 13 -8.78 -17.73 0.49
CA ALA A 13 -9.45 -16.46 0.72
C ALA A 13 -10.31 -16.05 -0.47
N ALA A 14 -11.43 -15.40 -0.18
CA ALA A 14 -12.24 -14.70 -1.17
C ALA A 14 -11.65 -13.31 -1.40
N ASN A 15 -11.34 -12.96 -2.65
CA ASN A 15 -10.76 -11.67 -3.01
C ASN A 15 -11.67 -10.91 -3.96
N ALA A 16 -12.20 -9.77 -3.49
CA ALA A 16 -13.15 -8.91 -4.19
C ALA A 16 -12.58 -8.31 -5.49
N LEU A 17 -11.25 -8.15 -5.62
CA LEU A 17 -10.64 -7.65 -6.86
C LEU A 17 -10.57 -8.73 -7.94
N HIS A 18 -10.45 -9.99 -7.53
CA HIS A 18 -10.29 -11.13 -8.43
C HIS A 18 -11.62 -11.82 -8.78
N MET A 19 -12.73 -11.32 -8.25
CA MET A 19 -14.07 -11.83 -8.53
C MET A 19 -14.78 -10.96 -9.57
N SER A 20 -15.36 -11.63 -10.58
CA SER A 20 -16.38 -11.01 -11.42
C SER A 20 -17.65 -10.70 -10.61
N GLN A 21 -18.50 -9.84 -11.16
CA GLN A 21 -19.79 -9.51 -10.55
C GLN A 21 -20.64 -10.77 -10.27
N ALA A 22 -20.72 -11.71 -11.22
CA ALA A 22 -21.48 -12.94 -11.04
C ALA A 22 -20.92 -13.83 -9.91
N GLN A 23 -19.59 -13.91 -9.79
CA GLN A 23 -18.95 -14.65 -8.69
C GLN A 23 -19.22 -13.99 -7.33
N TRP A 24 -19.23 -12.66 -7.29
CA TRP A 24 -19.56 -11.92 -6.06
C TRP A 24 -21.03 -12.11 -5.66
N GLU A 25 -21.95 -12.02 -6.61
CA GLU A 25 -23.38 -12.26 -6.37
C GLU A 25 -23.65 -13.70 -5.91
N GLU A 26 -22.94 -14.67 -6.47
CA GLU A 26 -23.00 -16.07 -6.00
C GLU A 26 -22.44 -16.19 -4.58
N LEU A 27 -21.28 -15.58 -4.27
CA LEU A 27 -20.72 -15.56 -2.91
C LEU A 27 -21.74 -14.99 -1.92
N GLN A 28 -22.39 -13.87 -2.25
CA GLN A 28 -23.41 -13.25 -1.41
C GLN A 28 -24.66 -14.12 -1.21
N ARG A 29 -25.03 -14.95 -2.20
CA ARG A 29 -26.17 -15.86 -2.09
C ARG A 29 -25.84 -17.14 -1.30
N ALA A 30 -24.62 -17.64 -1.44
CA ALA A 30 -24.24 -18.95 -0.93
C ALA A 30 -23.61 -18.92 0.46
N TYR A 31 -22.95 -17.82 0.85
CA TYR A 31 -22.22 -17.78 2.13
C TYR A 31 -23.16 -17.85 3.34
N CYS A 32 -22.67 -18.48 4.40
CA CYS A 32 -23.23 -18.42 5.73
C CYS A 32 -22.38 -17.54 6.65
N VAL A 33 -23.02 -16.92 7.66
CA VAL A 33 -22.29 -16.15 8.68
C VAL A 33 -21.29 -17.06 9.39
N GLY A 34 -20.01 -16.66 9.35
CA GLY A 34 -18.91 -17.44 9.90
C GLY A 34 -18.05 -18.15 8.86
N ASP A 35 -18.52 -18.28 7.61
CA ASP A 35 -17.73 -18.90 6.52
C ASP A 35 -16.56 -18.03 6.08
N LEU A 36 -16.70 -16.71 6.23
CA LEU A 36 -15.73 -15.71 5.85
C LEU A 36 -15.24 -15.00 7.12
N LEU A 37 -13.93 -14.83 7.23
CA LEU A 37 -13.26 -14.24 8.39
C LEU A 37 -12.45 -13.01 7.99
N MET A 38 -12.57 -11.95 8.79
CA MET A 38 -11.80 -10.72 8.58
C MET A 38 -10.31 -10.97 8.86
N PRO A 39 -9.40 -10.58 7.96
CA PRO A 39 -7.98 -10.90 8.09
C PRO A 39 -7.31 -10.23 9.30
N CYS A 40 -7.89 -9.16 9.84
CA CYS A 40 -7.32 -8.42 10.97
C CYS A 40 -7.59 -9.02 12.35
N CYS A 41 -8.61 -9.87 12.51
CA CYS A 41 -9.04 -10.38 13.83
C CYS A 41 -9.81 -11.70 13.80
N ASN A 42 -10.03 -12.30 12.63
CA ASN A 42 -10.85 -13.50 12.42
C ASN A 42 -12.33 -13.37 12.85
N ALA A 43 -12.83 -12.16 13.09
CA ALA A 43 -14.26 -11.96 13.28
C ALA A 43 -15.03 -12.26 11.98
N PRO A 44 -16.31 -12.67 12.04
CA PRO A 44 -17.09 -12.95 10.84
C PRO A 44 -17.13 -11.74 9.89
N ALA A 45 -16.85 -12.01 8.62
CA ALA A 45 -16.88 -11.05 7.52
C ALA A 45 -18.19 -11.17 6.73
N ILE A 46 -18.68 -10.04 6.23
CA ILE A 46 -19.87 -9.94 5.38
C ILE A 46 -19.45 -9.37 4.02
N PRO A 47 -19.76 -10.05 2.90
CA PRO A 47 -19.60 -9.49 1.56
C PRO A 47 -20.66 -8.39 1.32
N LYS A 48 -20.20 -7.16 1.09
CA LYS A 48 -21.03 -5.98 0.83
C LYS A 48 -20.63 -5.30 -0.47
N VAL A 49 -21.49 -4.41 -0.94
CA VAL A 49 -21.22 -3.51 -2.06
C VAL A 49 -21.33 -2.08 -1.55
N SER A 50 -20.35 -1.23 -1.86
CA SER A 50 -20.37 0.18 -1.45
C SER A 50 -21.43 0.96 -2.24
N ALA A 51 -21.76 2.17 -1.80
CA ALA A 51 -22.69 3.04 -2.54
C ALA A 51 -22.23 3.34 -3.98
N ASN A 52 -20.93 3.24 -4.23
CA ASN A 52 -20.31 3.44 -5.55
C ASN A 52 -20.14 2.13 -6.34
N GLY A 53 -20.70 1.01 -5.87
CA GLY A 53 -20.68 -0.26 -6.59
C GLY A 53 -19.43 -1.12 -6.38
N TYR A 54 -18.54 -0.78 -5.44
CA TYR A 54 -17.32 -1.56 -5.18
C TYR A 54 -17.59 -2.71 -4.19
N PRO A 55 -17.31 -3.97 -4.56
CA PRO A 55 -17.38 -5.11 -3.65
C PRO A 55 -16.33 -5.03 -2.54
N PHE A 56 -16.71 -5.37 -1.30
CA PHE A 56 -15.80 -5.37 -0.15
C PHE A 56 -16.30 -6.24 1.00
N PHE A 57 -15.41 -6.54 1.95
CA PHE A 57 -15.75 -7.24 3.19
C PHE A 57 -15.85 -6.28 4.36
N ALA A 58 -16.87 -6.47 5.20
CA ALA A 58 -17.08 -5.72 6.42
C ALA A 58 -17.24 -6.67 7.62
N HIS A 59 -16.87 -6.21 8.81
CA HIS A 59 -17.15 -6.94 10.04
C HIS A 59 -18.67 -7.10 10.27
N LEU A 60 -19.09 -8.26 10.76
CA LEU A 60 -20.43 -8.49 11.32
C LEU A 60 -20.47 -8.02 12.79
N GLY A 61 -21.05 -6.85 13.05
CA GLY A 61 -21.19 -6.31 14.41
C GLY A 61 -19.96 -5.55 14.93
N GLY A 62 -20.10 -4.94 16.12
CA GLY A 62 -19.23 -3.88 16.65
C GLY A 62 -17.82 -4.26 17.12
N ALA A 63 -17.01 -3.21 17.32
CA ALA A 63 -15.65 -3.12 17.88
C ALA A 63 -14.69 -4.28 17.55
N CYS A 64 -14.00 -4.16 16.41
CA CYS A 64 -12.75 -4.88 16.19
C CYS A 64 -11.71 -4.40 17.22
N SER A 65 -11.08 -5.33 17.95
CA SER A 65 -10.01 -5.01 18.91
C SER A 65 -8.73 -4.52 18.23
N THR A 66 -8.58 -4.78 16.93
CA THR A 66 -7.49 -4.27 16.10
C THR A 66 -7.68 -2.79 15.82
N SER A 67 -6.69 -1.96 16.12
CA SER A 67 -6.77 -0.51 15.87
C SER A 67 -7.03 -0.20 14.40
N GLU A 68 -7.71 0.91 14.11
CA GLU A 68 -7.98 1.35 12.74
C GLU A 68 -6.70 1.48 11.90
N GLU A 69 -5.60 1.95 12.50
CA GLU A 69 -4.30 2.03 11.84
C GLU A 69 -3.78 0.64 11.43
N SER A 70 -4.00 -0.38 12.26
CA SER A 70 -3.61 -1.75 11.97
C SER A 70 -4.52 -2.40 10.93
N GLN A 71 -5.83 -2.11 10.96
CA GLN A 71 -6.77 -2.56 9.94
C GLN A 71 -6.44 -1.95 8.57
N TRP A 72 -6.18 -0.64 8.52
CA TRP A 72 -5.78 0.07 7.30
C TRP A 72 -4.48 -0.50 6.73
N HIS A 73 -3.48 -0.72 7.59
CA HIS A 73 -2.18 -1.27 7.20
C HIS A 73 -2.33 -2.66 6.56
N LEU A 74 -3.09 -3.56 7.19
CA LEU A 74 -3.33 -4.90 6.67
C LEU A 74 -4.11 -4.87 5.35
N ALA A 75 -5.19 -4.08 5.29
CA ALA A 75 -5.98 -3.93 4.07
C ALA A 75 -5.15 -3.37 2.91
N ALA A 76 -4.27 -2.41 3.17
CA ALA A 76 -3.36 -1.84 2.18
C ALA A 76 -2.34 -2.88 1.70
N LYS A 77 -1.78 -3.73 2.59
CA LYS A 77 -0.85 -4.81 2.18
C LYS A 77 -1.50 -5.80 1.24
N ILE A 78 -2.70 -6.26 1.61
CA ILE A 78 -3.49 -7.20 0.82
C ILE A 78 -3.85 -6.59 -0.54
N LEU A 79 -4.29 -5.33 -0.56
CA LEU A 79 -4.61 -4.62 -1.80
C LEU A 79 -3.38 -4.55 -2.73
N VAL A 80 -2.24 -4.09 -2.22
CA VAL A 80 -1.01 -3.96 -3.02
C VAL A 80 -0.54 -5.33 -3.52
N ARG A 81 -0.58 -6.37 -2.68
CA ARG A 81 -0.28 -7.75 -3.09
C ARG A 81 -1.16 -8.19 -4.25
N SER A 82 -2.48 -8.01 -4.10
CA SER A 82 -3.47 -8.43 -5.10
C SER A 82 -3.30 -7.69 -6.43
N VAL A 83 -3.00 -6.38 -6.38
CA VAL A 83 -2.73 -5.59 -7.60
C VAL A 83 -1.41 -6.00 -8.26
N LEU A 84 -0.38 -6.34 -7.48
CA LEU A 84 0.86 -6.88 -8.04
C LEU A 84 0.61 -8.22 -8.75
N GLU A 85 -0.20 -9.09 -8.17
CA GLU A 85 -0.62 -10.37 -8.78
C GLU A 85 -1.36 -10.14 -10.11
N ASP A 86 -2.27 -9.18 -10.19
CA ASP A 86 -2.97 -8.79 -11.43
C ASP A 86 -2.01 -8.25 -12.50
N LEU A 87 -0.94 -7.58 -12.07
CA LEU A 87 0.15 -7.14 -12.94
C LEU A 87 1.11 -8.28 -13.33
N GLY A 88 0.85 -9.52 -12.92
CA GLY A 88 1.65 -10.70 -13.25
C GLY A 88 2.92 -10.84 -12.42
N PHE A 89 2.98 -10.21 -11.23
CA PHE A 89 4.05 -10.46 -10.27
C PHE A 89 3.75 -11.70 -9.44
N ARG A 90 4.81 -12.42 -9.05
CA ARG A 90 4.77 -13.22 -7.83
C ARG A 90 4.86 -12.25 -6.66
N ALA A 91 3.80 -12.14 -5.85
CA ALA A 91 3.75 -11.21 -4.72
C ALA A 91 3.68 -11.92 -3.37
N SER A 92 4.09 -11.23 -2.30
CA SER A 92 3.98 -11.72 -0.93
C SER A 92 3.97 -10.54 0.04
N VAL A 93 3.28 -10.70 1.17
CA VAL A 93 3.31 -9.73 2.27
C VAL A 93 4.38 -10.10 3.30
N GLU A 94 4.92 -9.11 4.01
CA GLU A 94 5.89 -9.29 5.11
C GLU A 94 7.17 -10.05 4.71
N MET A 95 7.60 -9.93 3.45
CA MET A 95 8.70 -10.69 2.88
C MET A 95 10.04 -10.31 3.51
N PRO A 96 10.72 -11.22 4.23
CA PRO A 96 12.06 -10.96 4.72
C PRO A 96 13.09 -11.13 3.60
N GLY A 97 14.23 -10.48 3.76
CA GLY A 97 15.39 -10.72 2.93
C GLY A 97 16.67 -10.15 3.53
N SER A 98 17.77 -10.33 2.80
CA SER A 98 19.08 -9.87 3.22
C SER A 98 19.94 -9.49 2.03
N GLY A 99 20.80 -8.51 2.21
CA GLY A 99 21.89 -8.17 1.30
C GLY A 99 23.10 -7.64 2.08
N ASP A 100 24.04 -7.01 1.39
CA ASP A 100 25.29 -6.53 2.00
C ASP A 100 25.06 -5.44 3.06
N ALA A 101 24.07 -4.54 2.88
CA ALA A 101 23.61 -3.60 3.92
C ALA A 101 22.77 -4.24 5.05
N GLY A 102 22.66 -5.57 5.08
CA GLY A 102 22.02 -6.35 6.13
C GLY A 102 20.60 -6.79 5.79
N ARG A 103 19.86 -7.16 6.85
CA ARG A 103 18.49 -7.69 6.74
C ARG A 103 17.46 -6.58 6.49
N TRP A 104 16.44 -6.91 5.72
CA TRP A 104 15.27 -6.10 5.45
C TRP A 104 13.99 -6.95 5.51
N GLN A 105 12.86 -6.29 5.66
CA GLN A 105 11.54 -6.90 5.59
C GLN A 105 10.62 -5.93 4.87
N ALA A 106 10.13 -6.33 3.70
CA ALA A 106 9.22 -5.54 2.89
C ALA A 106 7.78 -5.80 3.33
N ASP A 107 7.00 -4.74 3.55
CA ASP A 107 5.58 -4.87 3.85
C ASP A 107 4.84 -5.63 2.75
N VAL A 108 5.13 -5.30 1.48
CA VAL A 108 4.74 -6.09 0.31
C VAL A 108 5.94 -6.19 -0.63
N TRP A 109 6.18 -7.37 -1.16
CA TRP A 109 7.22 -7.64 -2.14
C TRP A 109 6.60 -8.26 -3.39
N GLY A 110 7.16 -7.92 -4.55
CA GLY A 110 6.80 -8.53 -5.82
C GLY A 110 8.01 -8.77 -6.71
N GLU A 111 7.99 -9.85 -7.49
CA GLU A 111 8.92 -10.08 -8.59
C GLU A 111 8.22 -10.45 -9.90
N ARG A 112 8.66 -9.83 -11.00
CA ARG A 112 8.22 -10.12 -12.37
C ARG A 112 9.42 -9.99 -13.30
N ASN A 113 9.74 -11.05 -14.05
CA ASN A 113 10.83 -11.08 -15.03
C ASN A 113 12.18 -10.61 -14.46
N GLY A 114 12.52 -11.01 -13.23
CA GLY A 114 13.75 -10.62 -12.54
C GLY A 114 13.76 -9.21 -11.95
N VAL A 115 12.74 -8.40 -12.20
CA VAL A 115 12.56 -7.09 -11.56
C VAL A 115 11.86 -7.29 -10.22
N ARG A 116 12.48 -6.79 -9.15
CA ARG A 116 12.00 -6.89 -7.77
C ARG A 116 11.55 -5.54 -7.26
N LEU A 117 10.39 -5.50 -6.59
CA LEU A 117 9.78 -4.31 -6.02
C LEU A 117 9.41 -4.56 -4.55
N ALA A 118 9.81 -3.65 -3.66
CA ALA A 118 9.33 -3.57 -2.28
C ALA A 118 8.39 -2.36 -2.14
N VAL A 119 7.16 -2.60 -1.71
CA VAL A 119 6.21 -1.53 -1.37
C VAL A 119 6.07 -1.50 0.15
N GLU A 120 6.44 -0.36 0.72
CA GLU A 120 6.38 -0.10 2.16
C GLU A 120 5.11 0.68 2.50
N ILE A 121 4.36 0.21 3.49
CA ILE A 121 3.08 0.75 3.90
C ILE A 121 3.24 1.36 5.29
N GLN A 122 3.81 2.56 5.34
CA GLN A 122 4.22 3.11 6.61
C GLN A 122 3.02 3.65 7.42
N ARG A 123 2.73 2.96 8.53
CA ARG A 123 1.68 3.35 9.49
C ARG A 123 2.17 4.27 10.61
N SER A 124 3.33 3.97 11.19
CA SER A 124 3.87 4.67 12.35
C SER A 124 4.91 5.74 11.97
N TYR A 125 5.19 6.67 12.88
CA TYR A 125 6.21 7.70 12.65
C TYR A 125 7.58 7.08 12.36
N GLN A 126 8.29 7.65 11.39
CA GLN A 126 9.65 7.30 11.01
C GLN A 126 10.37 8.57 10.57
N SER A 127 11.65 8.71 10.91
CA SER A 127 12.44 9.88 10.52
C SER A 127 12.86 9.81 9.05
N LEU A 128 13.07 10.96 8.39
CA LEU A 128 13.58 11.00 7.00
C LEU A 128 14.89 10.23 6.84
N ARG A 129 15.78 10.26 7.84
CA ARG A 129 17.03 9.49 7.86
C ARG A 129 16.77 7.99 7.80
N ASP A 130 15.78 7.50 8.55
CA ASP A 130 15.44 6.07 8.58
C ASP A 130 14.76 5.62 7.28
N TYR A 131 13.91 6.46 6.68
CA TYR A 131 13.39 6.21 5.33
C TYR A 131 14.53 6.03 4.33
N ARG A 132 15.48 6.98 4.27
CA ARG A 132 16.64 6.88 3.38
C ARG A 132 17.47 5.63 3.65
N LYS A 133 17.72 5.28 4.92
CA LYS A 133 18.46 4.06 5.29
C LYS A 133 17.76 2.79 4.82
N ARG A 134 16.43 2.72 4.93
CA ARG A 134 15.64 1.57 4.44
C ARG A 134 15.58 1.54 2.91
N GLN A 135 15.40 2.69 2.28
CA GLN A 135 15.44 2.85 0.82
C GLN A 135 16.80 2.38 0.25
N GLU A 136 17.89 2.76 0.89
CA GLU A 136 19.24 2.35 0.50
C GLU A 136 19.45 0.84 0.60
N ARG A 137 18.93 0.19 1.66
CA ARG A 137 18.99 -1.28 1.80
C ARG A 137 18.30 -2.00 0.65
N TYR A 138 17.16 -1.49 0.19
CA TYR A 138 16.50 -2.06 -1.00
C TYR A 138 17.31 -1.82 -2.26
N ARG A 139 17.84 -0.60 -2.43
CA ARG A 139 18.69 -0.25 -3.57
C ARG A 139 19.92 -1.16 -3.68
N GLU A 140 20.64 -1.36 -2.58
CA GLU A 140 21.81 -2.25 -2.53
C GLU A 140 21.44 -3.72 -2.79
N ALA A 141 20.24 -4.15 -2.40
CA ALA A 141 19.73 -5.49 -2.72
C ALA A 141 19.25 -5.64 -4.18
N GLY A 142 19.32 -4.57 -4.99
CA GLY A 142 18.81 -4.54 -6.36
C GLY A 142 17.28 -4.62 -6.42
N ILE A 143 16.61 -3.97 -5.47
CA ILE A 143 15.16 -3.94 -5.31
C ILE A 143 14.69 -2.50 -5.46
N LYS A 144 13.76 -2.26 -6.39
CA LYS A 144 13.06 -0.97 -6.48
C LYS A 144 12.14 -0.83 -5.28
N SER A 145 11.90 0.39 -4.80
CA SER A 145 10.98 0.56 -3.66
C SER A 145 10.11 1.80 -3.74
N LEU A 146 8.90 1.66 -3.20
CA LEU A 146 7.86 2.69 -3.12
C LEU A 146 7.31 2.76 -1.70
N TRP A 147 7.13 3.98 -1.19
CA TRP A 147 6.49 4.20 0.10
C TRP A 147 5.06 4.71 -0.09
N LEU A 148 4.08 3.97 0.41
CA LEU A 148 2.67 4.34 0.47
C LEU A 148 2.27 4.68 1.90
N LEU A 149 1.81 5.91 2.10
CA LEU A 149 1.55 6.47 3.43
C LEU A 149 0.09 6.92 3.59
N ARG A 150 -0.41 6.96 4.83
CA ARG A 150 -1.60 7.75 5.17
C ARG A 150 -1.28 9.24 5.12
N GLN A 151 -2.31 10.07 4.95
CA GLN A 151 -2.20 11.53 4.81
C GLN A 151 -1.35 12.19 5.91
N GLU A 152 -1.51 11.79 7.17
CA GLU A 152 -0.80 12.39 8.30
C GLU A 152 0.70 12.07 8.24
N ARG A 153 1.05 10.84 7.83
CA ARG A 153 2.44 10.39 7.68
C ARG A 153 3.07 10.99 6.45
N TYR A 154 2.33 11.02 5.34
CA TYR A 154 2.75 11.64 4.08
C TYR A 154 3.06 13.12 4.29
N SER A 155 2.18 13.85 4.97
CA SER A 155 2.36 15.28 5.28
C SER A 155 3.59 15.53 6.17
N THR A 156 3.86 14.64 7.12
CA THR A 156 5.03 14.75 8.01
C THR A 156 6.35 14.51 7.27
N LEU A 157 6.38 13.48 6.43
CA LEU A 157 7.54 13.13 5.63
C LEU A 157 7.84 14.21 4.59
N THR A 158 6.87 14.62 3.77
CA THR A 158 7.05 15.65 2.75
C THR A 158 7.47 17.01 3.33
N LYS A 159 6.99 17.39 4.51
CA LYS A 159 7.52 18.57 5.24
C LYS A 159 9.00 18.44 5.56
N SER A 160 9.44 17.26 5.98
CA SER A 160 10.84 16.99 6.32
C SER A 160 11.72 17.01 5.08
N MET A 161 11.26 16.38 3.99
CA MET A 161 11.91 16.39 2.68
C MET A 161 12.02 17.82 2.14
N GLY A 162 10.93 18.60 2.17
CA GLY A 162 10.93 19.99 1.71
C GLY A 162 11.90 20.88 2.49
N LYS A 163 12.00 20.72 3.82
CA LYS A 163 13.01 21.44 4.63
C LYS A 163 14.44 21.07 4.23
N GLU A 164 14.70 19.78 3.99
CA GLU A 164 16.01 19.32 3.53
C GLU A 164 16.36 19.90 2.16
N ARG A 165 15.43 19.84 1.20
CA ARG A 165 15.60 20.41 -0.13
C ARG A 165 15.86 21.91 -0.08
N LEU A 166 15.06 22.67 0.68
CA LEU A 166 15.31 24.10 0.87
C LEU A 166 16.73 24.37 1.37
N ARG A 167 17.18 23.63 2.37
CA ARG A 167 18.52 23.79 2.95
C ARG A 167 19.64 23.43 1.97
N THR A 168 19.48 22.34 1.24
CA THR A 168 20.56 21.71 0.45
C THR A 168 20.62 22.17 -1.00
N GLU A 169 19.47 22.50 -1.59
CA GLU A 169 19.35 22.89 -3.01
C GLU A 169 19.11 24.40 -3.18
N PHE A 170 18.49 25.07 -2.20
CA PHE A 170 18.04 26.47 -2.35
C PHE A 170 18.60 27.43 -1.29
N GLY A 171 19.67 27.05 -0.57
CA GLY A 171 20.33 27.92 0.40
C GLY A 171 19.42 28.38 1.56
N GLY A 172 18.40 27.58 1.89
CA GLY A 172 17.43 27.86 2.95
C GLY A 172 16.31 28.83 2.56
N LYS A 173 16.20 29.24 1.29
CA LYS A 173 15.17 30.16 0.81
C LYS A 173 14.26 29.48 -0.20
N PHE A 174 12.97 29.82 -0.19
CA PHE A 174 12.08 29.36 -1.25
C PHE A 174 12.49 29.98 -2.60
N PRO A 175 12.42 29.23 -3.71
CA PRO A 175 12.69 29.77 -5.04
C PRO A 175 11.70 30.88 -5.37
N SER A 176 12.19 31.96 -6.00
CA SER A 176 11.38 33.13 -6.36
C SER A 176 10.46 32.91 -7.57
N ALA A 177 10.67 31.83 -8.32
CA ALA A 177 9.85 31.43 -9.46
C ALA A 177 9.84 29.89 -9.58
N GLY A 178 8.80 29.35 -10.22
CA GLY A 178 8.63 27.91 -10.44
C GLY A 178 7.93 27.19 -9.29
N HIS A 179 7.62 25.91 -9.51
CA HIS A 179 6.98 25.06 -8.50
C HIS A 179 8.05 24.42 -7.60
N PHE A 180 7.91 24.59 -6.28
CA PHE A 180 8.70 23.86 -5.29
C PHE A 180 7.98 22.57 -4.88
N GLY A 181 8.41 21.44 -5.44
CA GLY A 181 7.98 20.12 -4.99
C GLY A 181 8.69 19.74 -3.68
N PRO A 182 8.01 19.16 -2.68
CA PRO A 182 8.65 18.78 -1.42
C PRO A 182 9.45 17.47 -1.51
N CYS A 183 9.18 16.62 -2.51
CA CYS A 183 9.74 15.28 -2.60
C CYS A 183 11.18 15.28 -3.13
N LEU A 184 11.95 14.31 -2.66
CA LEU A 184 13.32 13.98 -3.06
C LEU A 184 13.23 12.91 -4.14
N SER A 185 14.07 13.02 -5.17
CA SER A 185 14.04 12.11 -6.32
C SER A 185 14.44 10.67 -5.99
N ASP A 186 15.20 10.46 -4.92
CA ASP A 186 15.72 9.16 -4.50
C ASP A 186 14.82 8.44 -3.47
N LEU A 187 13.68 9.04 -3.11
CA LEU A 187 12.73 8.45 -2.18
C LEU A 187 11.29 8.51 -2.75
N PRO A 188 10.90 7.51 -3.58
CA PRO A 188 9.57 7.43 -4.15
C PRO A 188 8.50 7.31 -3.07
N VAL A 189 7.64 8.32 -2.94
CA VAL A 189 6.64 8.41 -1.88
C VAL A 189 5.30 8.92 -2.41
N ALA A 190 4.22 8.23 -2.05
CA ALA A 190 2.87 8.65 -2.34
C ALA A 190 1.94 8.40 -1.14
N MET A 191 0.77 9.02 -1.18
CA MET A 191 -0.32 8.76 -0.26
C MET A 191 -1.25 7.71 -0.86
N LEU A 192 -1.68 6.74 -0.05
CA LEU A 192 -2.70 5.75 -0.41
C LEU A 192 -3.98 6.00 0.40
N GLU A 193 -5.08 6.20 -0.31
CA GLU A 193 -6.43 6.21 0.26
C GLU A 193 -7.15 4.93 -0.18
N LEU A 194 -7.82 4.23 0.75
CA LEU A 194 -8.53 2.98 0.44
C LEU A 194 -10.04 3.18 0.23
N ASP A 195 -10.59 4.29 0.72
CA ASP A 195 -12.02 4.59 0.74
C ASP A 195 -12.27 5.95 0.06
N PRO A 196 -13.34 6.10 -0.75
CA PRO A 196 -14.36 5.10 -1.08
C PRO A 196 -13.92 4.06 -2.12
N ALA A 197 -12.75 4.28 -2.75
CA ALA A 197 -12.07 3.35 -3.63
C ALA A 197 -10.56 3.62 -3.56
N PRO A 198 -9.70 2.63 -3.88
CA PRO A 198 -8.27 2.81 -3.77
C PRO A 198 -7.73 3.86 -4.74
N THR A 199 -7.11 4.91 -4.21
CA THR A 199 -6.47 5.97 -5.00
C THR A 199 -5.11 6.31 -4.44
N VAL A 200 -4.20 6.69 -5.33
CA VAL A 200 -2.84 7.11 -4.97
C VAL A 200 -2.67 8.57 -5.34
N LYS A 201 -2.25 9.39 -4.38
CA LYS A 201 -2.06 10.83 -4.54
C LYS A 201 -0.65 11.23 -4.12
N GLY A 202 -0.16 12.37 -4.59
CA GLY A 202 1.16 12.84 -4.16
C GLY A 202 1.43 14.30 -4.46
N ALA A 203 2.71 14.67 -4.37
CA ALA A 203 3.20 16.02 -4.59
C ALA A 203 2.88 16.46 -6.03
N GLY A 204 2.62 17.75 -6.23
CA GLY A 204 2.14 18.25 -7.53
C GLY A 204 0.68 17.92 -7.82
N PHE A 205 -0.09 17.47 -6.82
CA PHE A 205 -1.52 17.16 -6.92
C PHE A 205 -1.86 16.06 -7.93
N PHE A 206 -0.92 15.16 -8.23
CA PHE A 206 -1.25 14.02 -9.08
C PHE A 206 -2.23 13.08 -8.38
N ASN A 207 -3.05 12.43 -9.19
CA ASN A 207 -3.94 11.36 -8.78
C ASN A 207 -3.75 10.19 -9.76
N ALA A 208 -3.47 9.00 -9.24
CA ALA A 208 -3.17 7.81 -10.00
C ALA A 208 -3.87 6.59 -9.39
N THR A 209 -4.10 5.59 -10.23
CA THR A 209 -4.48 4.25 -9.76
C THR A 209 -3.25 3.55 -9.17
N LEU A 210 -3.48 2.56 -8.31
CA LEU A 210 -2.39 1.74 -7.77
C LEU A 210 -1.59 1.01 -8.86
N PRO A 211 -2.20 0.40 -9.90
CA PRO A 211 -1.45 -0.14 -11.04
C PRO A 211 -0.52 0.90 -11.70
N ASN A 212 -1.03 2.11 -11.96
CA ASN A 212 -0.26 3.14 -12.67
C ASN A 212 0.95 3.61 -11.86
N ILE A 213 0.81 3.79 -10.54
CA ILE A 213 1.95 4.21 -9.72
C ILE A 213 3.01 3.12 -9.59
N LEU A 214 2.60 1.85 -9.50
CA LEU A 214 3.53 0.72 -9.45
C LEU A 214 4.32 0.64 -10.76
N GLU A 215 3.66 0.73 -11.91
CA GLU A 215 4.33 0.76 -13.21
C GLU A 215 5.23 2.00 -13.40
N ALA A 216 4.87 3.16 -12.83
CA ALA A 216 5.73 4.34 -12.85
C ALA A 216 7.06 4.10 -12.11
N VAL A 217 7.03 3.48 -10.92
CA VAL A 217 8.24 3.12 -10.18
C VAL A 217 9.06 2.07 -10.93
N LEU A 218 8.40 1.06 -11.49
CA LEU A 218 9.06 -0.01 -12.26
C LEU A 218 9.78 0.53 -13.50
N SER A 219 9.19 1.52 -14.18
CA SER A 219 9.74 2.17 -15.37
C SER A 219 10.64 3.37 -15.09
N GLU A 220 10.96 3.67 -13.82
CA GLU A 220 11.81 4.82 -13.41
C GLU A 220 11.25 6.17 -13.87
N ARG A 221 9.92 6.28 -13.95
CA ARG A 221 9.18 7.48 -14.31
C ARG A 221 8.35 8.03 -13.14
N PHE A 222 8.70 7.64 -11.93
CA PHE A 222 8.06 8.14 -10.71
C PHE A 222 8.49 9.57 -10.42
#